data_AF-B1M7R1-F1
#
_entry.id   AF-B1M7R1-F1
#
_cell.length_a   1.000
_cell.length_b   1.000
_cell.length_c   1.000
_cell.angle_alpha   90.00
_cell.angle_beta   90.00
_cell.angle_gamma   90.00
#
_symmetry.space_group_name_H-M   'P 1'
#
loop_
_entity.id
_entity.type
_entity.pdbx_description
1 polymer ?
#
loop_
_entity_poly.entity_id
_entity_poly.type
_entity_poly.pdbx_seq_one_letter_code
_entity_poly.pdbx_strand_id
1 'polypeptide(L)'
;MFFDQKALIGRHILVVEDDYFAAAHVKDCLRTHGATIEGPWSNVEHAMSSLDRSIDRIDSAVLDIDLQDGKRSYPIAKRLDWAGIPYIFASAHPLSQIPEEYRDCLNIGKPHTDHRLICGLSQLLEGTFESKLYRALTRLGAVSRHIQAGERRVAQQRERVARFRGMRHSLNLAEELLEELLNSLSALEDTRAKFLDELRLIQAGAL
;
A
#
# COMPACT_ATOMS: atom_id res chain seq x y z
N MET A 1 -2.86 13.11 28.08
CA MET A 1 -1.59 13.18 27.33
C MET A 1 -1.98 13.46 25.89
N PHE A 2 -1.66 14.64 25.36
CA PHE A 2 -2.05 15.04 24.00
C PHE A 2 -1.13 14.31 23.02
N PHE A 3 -1.69 13.46 22.16
CA PHE A 3 -0.94 12.84 21.07
C PHE A 3 -0.60 13.89 20.02
N ASP A 4 0.55 13.72 19.37
CA ASP A 4 0.90 14.55 18.24
C ASP A 4 -0.19 14.42 17.17
N GLN A 5 -0.88 15.52 16.91
CA GLN A 5 -1.99 15.62 15.96
C GLN A 5 -1.55 15.32 14.51
N LYS A 6 -0.26 15.05 14.30
CA LYS A 6 0.40 14.88 13.00
C LYS A 6 1.27 13.62 12.90
N ALA A 7 1.09 12.65 13.80
CA ALA A 7 1.90 11.42 13.85
C ALA A 7 1.92 10.60 12.53
N LEU A 8 0.95 10.81 11.64
CA LEU A 8 0.83 10.09 10.36
C LEU A 8 0.95 11.01 9.13
N ILE A 9 1.48 12.23 9.28
CA ILE A 9 1.67 13.12 8.12
C ILE A 9 2.47 12.44 7.01
N GLY A 10 1.93 12.54 5.79
CA GLY A 10 2.56 12.01 4.60
C GLY A 10 2.47 10.49 4.47
N ARG A 11 1.79 9.80 5.41
CA ARG A 11 1.58 8.36 5.35
C ARG A 11 0.30 8.01 4.60
N HIS A 12 0.41 7.11 3.64
CA HIS A 12 -0.71 6.53 2.90
C HIS A 12 -1.10 5.18 3.51
N ILE A 13 -2.30 5.10 4.07
CA ILE A 13 -2.78 3.94 4.81
C ILE A 13 -3.92 3.26 4.04
N LEU A 14 -3.75 1.99 3.72
CA LEU A 14 -4.84 1.16 3.21
C LEU A 14 -5.78 0.78 4.35
N VAL A 15 -7.08 0.98 4.18
CA VAL A 15 -8.10 0.57 5.16
C VAL A 15 -9.03 -0.45 4.52
N VAL A 16 -9.17 -1.61 5.17
CA VAL A 16 -10.08 -2.68 4.75
C VAL A 16 -10.95 -3.08 5.94
N GLU A 17 -12.24 -2.79 5.82
CA GLU A 17 -13.23 -2.91 6.89
C GLU A 17 -14.61 -2.95 6.22
N ASP A 18 -15.43 -3.93 6.60
CA ASP A 18 -16.74 -4.14 5.99
C ASP A 18 -17.89 -3.50 6.77
N ASP A 19 -17.72 -3.30 8.09
CA ASP A 19 -18.64 -2.53 8.90
C ASP A 19 -18.51 -1.04 8.62
N TYR A 20 -19.60 -0.43 8.16
CA TYR A 20 -19.62 0.98 7.75
C TYR A 20 -19.21 1.93 8.88
N PHE A 21 -19.65 1.68 10.12
CA PHE A 21 -19.37 2.57 11.24
C PHE A 21 -17.92 2.46 11.69
N ALA A 22 -17.39 1.25 11.79
CA ALA A 22 -15.97 1.01 12.05
C ALA A 22 -15.09 1.62 10.95
N ALA A 23 -15.46 1.44 9.67
CA ALA A 23 -14.71 1.96 8.54
C ALA A 23 -14.67 3.50 8.55
N ALA A 24 -15.82 4.14 8.83
CA ALA A 24 -15.91 5.59 8.96
C ALA A 24 -15.07 6.10 10.14
N HIS A 25 -15.17 5.44 11.29
CA HIS A 25 -14.41 5.79 12.49
C HIS A 25 -12.89 5.71 12.27
N VAL A 26 -12.40 4.57 11.75
CA VAL A 26 -10.97 4.37 11.45
C VAL A 26 -10.49 5.43 10.45
N LYS A 27 -11.23 5.63 9.35
CA LYS A 27 -10.88 6.62 8.33
C LYS A 27 -10.79 8.03 8.91
N ASP A 28 -11.76 8.44 9.71
CA ASP A 28 -11.80 9.79 10.27
C ASP A 28 -10.68 9.98 11.29
N CYS A 29 -10.46 9.00 12.18
CA CYS A 29 -9.34 9.00 13.13
C CYS A 29 -7.99 9.18 12.42
N LEU A 30 -7.70 8.36 11.41
CA LEU A 30 -6.44 8.41 10.67
C LEU A 30 -6.26 9.74 9.92
N ARG A 31 -7.33 10.26 9.30
CA ARG A 31 -7.30 11.56 8.60
C ARG A 31 -7.02 12.71 9.56
N THR A 32 -7.63 12.71 10.75
CA THR A 32 -7.38 13.72 11.78
C THR A 32 -5.92 13.74 12.24
N HIS A 33 -5.19 12.63 12.09
CA HIS A 33 -3.76 12.52 12.41
C HIS A 33 -2.83 12.71 11.20
N GLY A 34 -3.36 13.15 10.05
CA GLY A 34 -2.59 13.55 8.88
C GLY A 34 -2.33 12.46 7.83
N ALA A 35 -2.94 11.27 7.99
CA ALA A 35 -2.81 10.20 7.00
C ALA A 35 -3.68 10.44 5.76
N THR A 36 -3.19 10.03 4.59
CA THR A 36 -4.03 9.84 3.40
C THR A 36 -4.55 8.41 3.40
N ILE A 37 -5.83 8.22 3.04
CA ILE A 37 -6.48 6.91 3.11
C ILE A 37 -6.70 6.34 1.72
N GLU A 38 -6.26 5.11 1.50
CA GLU A 38 -6.63 4.26 0.38
C GLU A 38 -7.78 3.35 0.84
N GLY A 39 -8.96 3.47 0.22
CA GLY A 39 -10.20 2.86 0.72
C GLY A 39 -11.06 3.84 1.55
N PRO A 40 -11.92 3.36 2.48
CA PRO A 40 -12.03 1.98 2.97
C PRO A 40 -12.64 1.01 1.96
N TRP A 41 -12.17 -0.23 1.95
CA TRP A 41 -12.72 -1.30 1.12
C TRP A 41 -13.43 -2.35 1.97
N SER A 42 -14.64 -2.74 1.58
CA SER A 42 -15.46 -3.71 2.32
C SER A 42 -15.24 -5.17 1.92
N ASN A 43 -14.47 -5.43 0.85
CA ASN A 43 -14.22 -6.78 0.35
C ASN A 43 -12.82 -6.94 -0.22
N VAL A 44 -12.40 -8.20 -0.33
CA VAL A 44 -11.05 -8.60 -0.76
C VAL A 44 -10.79 -8.21 -2.20
N GLU A 45 -11.74 -8.41 -3.11
CA GLU A 45 -11.52 -8.16 -4.55
C GLU A 45 -11.19 -6.69 -4.85
N HIS A 46 -11.98 -5.76 -4.29
CA HIS A 46 -11.77 -4.34 -4.49
C HIS A 46 -10.51 -3.86 -3.78
N ALA A 47 -10.27 -4.33 -2.55
CA ALA A 47 -9.06 -4.00 -1.80
C ALA A 47 -7.80 -4.47 -2.53
N MET A 48 -7.77 -5.71 -3.03
CA MET A 48 -6.65 -6.24 -3.82
C MET A 48 -6.44 -5.46 -5.11
N SER A 49 -7.52 -5.17 -5.84
CA SER A 49 -7.44 -4.41 -7.09
C SER A 49 -6.88 -3.00 -6.88
N SER A 50 -7.29 -2.34 -5.78
CA SER A 50 -6.76 -1.03 -5.37
C SER A 50 -5.30 -1.16 -4.96
N LEU A 51 -5.00 -2.10 -4.05
CA LEU A 51 -3.66 -2.38 -3.56
C LEU A 51 -2.67 -2.64 -4.70
N ASP A 52 -3.02 -3.45 -5.70
CA ASP A 52 -2.12 -3.72 -6.83
C ASP A 52 -1.83 -2.49 -7.70
N ARG A 53 -2.74 -1.50 -7.73
CA ARG A 53 -2.53 -0.24 -8.46
C ARG A 53 -1.78 0.80 -7.64
N SER A 54 -1.89 0.75 -6.31
CA SER A 54 -1.32 1.75 -5.41
C SER A 54 -0.20 1.22 -4.52
N ILE A 55 0.24 -0.03 -4.71
CA ILE A 55 1.19 -0.74 -3.83
C ILE A 55 2.43 0.07 -3.48
N ASP A 56 2.99 0.79 -4.46
CA ASP A 56 4.22 1.56 -4.31
C ASP A 56 4.03 2.85 -3.51
N ARG A 57 2.79 3.20 -3.17
CA ARG A 57 2.42 4.39 -2.39
C ARG A 57 1.91 4.06 -1.01
N ILE A 58 1.64 2.79 -0.68
CA ILE A 58 1.07 2.39 0.60
C ILE A 58 2.18 2.23 1.65
N ASP A 59 2.09 3.02 2.72
CA ASP A 59 3.01 2.98 3.85
C ASP A 59 2.67 1.90 4.86
N SER A 60 1.38 1.66 5.10
CA SER A 60 0.89 0.64 6.02
C SER A 60 -0.58 0.30 5.73
N ALA A 61 -1.13 -0.73 6.36
CA ALA A 61 -2.55 -1.04 6.28
C ALA A 61 -3.21 -1.28 7.65
N VAL A 62 -4.53 -1.09 7.70
CA VAL A 62 -5.43 -1.50 8.78
C VAL A 62 -6.44 -2.47 8.19
N LEU A 63 -6.45 -3.71 8.69
CA LEU A 63 -7.29 -4.78 8.17
C LEU A 63 -8.22 -5.30 9.26
N ASP A 64 -9.53 -5.34 9.01
CA ASP A 64 -10.34 -6.34 9.69
C ASP A 64 -10.04 -7.72 9.11
N ILE A 65 -10.11 -8.76 9.93
CA ILE A 65 -9.90 -10.15 9.52
C ILE A 65 -11.13 -10.66 8.79
N ASP A 66 -12.32 -10.48 9.35
CA ASP A 66 -13.55 -10.94 8.73
C ASP A 66 -14.12 -9.81 7.87
N LEU A 67 -14.53 -10.16 6.66
CA LEU A 67 -15.13 -9.23 5.70
C LEU A 67 -16.44 -9.84 5.17
N GLN A 68 -17.12 -9.07 4.32
CA GLN A 68 -18.33 -9.49 3.63
C GLN A 68 -18.21 -10.88 2.98
N ASP A 69 -19.33 -11.58 2.92
CA ASP A 69 -19.49 -12.91 2.33
C ASP A 69 -18.64 -14.02 3.00
N GLY A 70 -18.26 -13.84 4.27
CA GLY A 70 -17.47 -14.81 5.04
C GLY A 70 -16.03 -14.95 4.56
N LYS A 71 -15.54 -13.97 3.80
CA LYS A 71 -14.16 -13.92 3.34
C LYS A 71 -13.27 -13.34 4.41
N ARG A 72 -11.99 -13.70 4.37
CA ARG A 72 -10.97 -13.15 5.26
C ARG A 72 -9.97 -12.28 4.51
N SER A 73 -9.43 -11.27 5.18
CA SER A 73 -8.44 -10.35 4.61
C SER A 73 -7.04 -10.95 4.44
N TYR A 74 -6.81 -12.22 4.81
CA TYR A 74 -5.50 -12.88 4.67
C TYR A 74 -4.85 -12.81 3.28
N PRO A 75 -5.59 -12.89 2.15
CA PRO A 75 -4.98 -12.68 0.83
C PRO A 75 -4.35 -11.27 0.69
N ILE A 76 -4.95 -10.27 1.32
CA ILE A 76 -4.43 -8.89 1.36
C ILE A 76 -3.21 -8.82 2.26
N ALA A 77 -3.27 -9.41 3.46
CA ALA A 77 -2.15 -9.52 4.39
C ALA A 77 -0.92 -10.12 3.72
N LYS A 78 -1.10 -11.28 3.06
CA LYS A 78 -0.04 -11.94 2.28
C LYS A 78 0.53 -11.08 1.16
N ARG A 79 -0.31 -10.28 0.50
CA ARG A 79 0.11 -9.37 -0.58
C ARG A 79 0.94 -8.21 -0.04
N LEU A 80 0.61 -7.71 1.16
CA LEU A 80 1.35 -6.67 1.88
C LEU A 80 2.70 -7.21 2.37
N ASP A 81 2.74 -8.43 2.91
CA ASP A 81 3.97 -9.12 3.31
C ASP A 81 4.95 -9.25 2.14
N TRP A 82 4.45 -9.69 0.98
CA TRP A 82 5.26 -9.78 -0.24
C TRP A 82 5.81 -8.42 -0.71
N ALA A 83 5.09 -7.33 -0.40
CA ALA A 83 5.52 -5.96 -0.72
C ALA A 83 6.37 -5.31 0.39
N GLY A 84 6.57 -5.98 1.53
CA GLY A 84 7.23 -5.41 2.70
C GLY A 84 6.47 -4.22 3.27
N ILE A 85 5.14 -4.22 3.12
CA ILE A 85 4.27 -3.19 3.69
C ILE A 85 3.75 -3.72 5.02
N PRO A 86 4.03 -3.04 6.14
CA PRO A 86 3.56 -3.49 7.42
C PRO A 86 2.06 -3.20 7.58
N TYR A 87 1.37 -3.95 8.42
CA TYR A 87 -0.05 -3.72 8.70
C TYR A 87 -0.41 -4.13 10.13
N ILE A 88 -1.57 -3.65 10.57
CA ILE A 88 -2.21 -4.08 11.81
C ILE A 88 -3.54 -4.75 11.50
N PHE A 89 -3.91 -5.72 12.33
CA PHE A 89 -5.27 -6.20 12.39
C PHE A 89 -6.08 -5.38 13.39
N ALA A 90 -7.32 -5.09 13.03
CA ALA A 90 -8.32 -4.50 13.91
C ALA A 90 -9.50 -5.47 13.99
N SER A 91 -9.30 -6.62 14.65
CA SER A 91 -10.29 -7.71 14.67
C SER A 91 -10.75 -8.07 16.08
N ALA A 92 -11.98 -8.57 16.19
CA ALA A 92 -12.49 -9.14 17.44
C ALA A 92 -11.85 -10.51 17.78
N HIS A 93 -11.15 -11.14 16.84
CA HIS A 93 -10.47 -12.42 17.07
C HIS A 93 -9.29 -12.27 18.05
N PRO A 94 -9.16 -13.16 19.05
CA PRO A 94 -7.94 -13.26 19.84
C PRO A 94 -6.79 -13.82 18.99
N LEU A 95 -5.55 -13.47 19.32
CA LEU A 95 -4.34 -13.95 18.63
C LEU A 95 -4.27 -15.48 18.50
N SER A 96 -4.87 -16.23 19.44
CA SER A 96 -4.91 -17.69 19.41
C SER A 96 -5.69 -18.27 18.21
N GLN A 97 -6.66 -17.51 17.67
CA GLN A 97 -7.50 -17.90 16.53
C GLN A 97 -6.94 -17.40 15.19
N ILE A 98 -5.91 -16.56 15.23
CA ILE A 98 -5.21 -16.09 14.05
C ILE A 98 -4.19 -17.17 13.63
N PRO A 99 -4.11 -17.51 12.32
CA PRO A 99 -3.11 -18.44 11.80
C PRO A 99 -1.70 -18.08 12.25
N GLU A 100 -0.87 -19.10 12.47
CA GLU A 100 0.47 -18.94 13.05
C GLU A 100 1.34 -17.94 12.26
N GLU A 101 1.22 -17.94 10.93
CA GLU A 101 1.92 -17.02 10.03
C GLU A 101 1.60 -15.53 10.25
N TYR A 102 0.48 -15.21 10.92
CA TYR A 102 0.04 -13.84 11.20
C TYR A 102 0.03 -13.50 12.71
N ARG A 103 0.51 -14.38 13.58
CA ARG A 103 0.47 -14.17 15.04
C ARG A 103 1.40 -13.06 15.52
N ASP A 104 2.48 -12.81 14.79
CA ASP A 104 3.43 -11.74 15.08
C ASP A 104 2.92 -10.37 14.59
N CYS A 105 1.83 -10.33 13.82
CA CYS A 105 1.19 -9.09 13.42
C CYS A 105 0.49 -8.44 14.61
N LEU A 106 0.61 -7.11 14.73
CA LEU A 106 -0.09 -6.38 15.77
C LEU A 106 -1.61 -6.44 15.52
N ASN A 107 -2.35 -7.01 16.47
CA ASN A 107 -3.81 -6.93 16.51
C ASN A 107 -4.25 -5.96 17.61
N ILE A 108 -4.88 -4.84 17.24
CA ILE A 108 -5.34 -3.83 18.20
C ILE A 108 -6.67 -4.21 18.88
N GLY A 109 -7.34 -5.26 18.38
CA GLY A 109 -8.61 -5.74 18.91
C GLY A 109 -9.82 -4.92 18.44
N LYS A 110 -11.02 -5.48 18.61
CA LYS A 110 -12.28 -4.74 18.60
C LYS A 110 -13.02 -4.98 19.94
N PRO A 111 -13.60 -3.94 20.57
CA PRO A 111 -13.46 -2.52 20.23
C PRO A 111 -12.05 -2.00 20.54
N HIS A 112 -11.56 -1.05 19.74
CA HIS A 112 -10.30 -0.34 19.98
C HIS A 112 -10.54 1.16 20.18
N THR A 113 -9.58 1.82 20.79
CA THR A 113 -9.53 3.28 20.93
C THR A 113 -8.65 3.88 19.84
N ASP A 114 -8.91 5.13 19.48
CA ASP A 114 -8.07 5.95 18.59
C ASP A 114 -6.60 5.89 19.00
N HIS A 115 -6.34 5.96 20.31
CA HIS A 115 -5.00 5.82 20.86
C HIS A 115 -4.33 4.50 20.45
N ARG A 116 -5.02 3.36 20.54
CA ARG A 116 -4.41 2.07 20.18
C ARG A 116 -4.15 1.97 18.68
N LEU A 117 -5.06 2.52 17.88
CA LEU A 117 -4.90 2.60 16.42
C LEU A 117 -3.68 3.44 16.04
N ILE A 118 -3.58 4.67 16.54
CA ILE A 118 -2.48 5.58 16.21
C ILE A 118 -1.15 5.08 16.77
N CYS A 119 -1.07 4.70 18.04
CA CYS A 119 0.16 4.14 18.60
C CYS A 119 0.61 2.88 17.88
N GLY A 120 -0.32 1.98 17.53
CA GLY A 120 0.01 0.76 16.81
C GLY A 120 0.63 1.04 15.45
N LEU A 121 0.05 1.94 14.67
CA LEU A 121 0.59 2.35 13.37
C LEU A 121 1.91 3.09 13.51
N SER A 122 2.04 4.03 14.45
CA SER A 122 3.29 4.78 14.66
C SER A 122 4.44 3.85 15.04
N GLN A 123 4.24 2.93 16.00
CA GLN A 123 5.25 1.96 16.41
C GLN A 123 5.67 1.05 15.27
N LEU A 124 4.71 0.63 14.45
CA LEU A 124 4.94 -0.26 13.33
C LEU A 124 5.76 0.42 12.21
N LEU A 125 5.41 1.68 11.91
CA LEU A 125 6.09 2.53 10.93
C LEU A 125 7.49 2.97 11.40
N GLU A 126 7.67 3.22 12.70
CA GLU A 126 8.98 3.43 13.31
C GLU A 126 9.78 2.12 13.24
N GLY A 127 9.44 1.07 13.98
CA GLY A 127 10.12 -0.22 13.91
C GLY A 127 11.66 -0.19 14.11
N THR A 128 12.31 -1.35 14.00
CA THR A 128 13.77 -1.45 14.11
C THR A 128 14.46 -1.12 12.79
N PHE A 129 15.76 -0.83 12.81
CA PHE A 129 16.58 -0.66 11.60
C PHE A 129 16.44 -1.86 10.65
N GLU A 130 16.51 -3.09 11.17
CA GLU A 130 16.38 -4.31 10.36
C GLU A 130 15.02 -4.40 9.67
N SER A 131 13.93 -4.09 10.39
CA SER A 131 12.60 -4.04 9.81
C SER A 131 12.48 -2.93 8.77
N LYS A 132 13.00 -1.73 9.04
CA LYS A 132 13.03 -0.62 8.07
C LYS A 132 13.78 -1.01 6.79
N LEU A 133 14.97 -1.60 6.93
CA LEU A 133 15.81 -2.01 5.81
C LEU A 133 15.15 -3.12 4.98
N TYR A 134 14.63 -4.16 5.63
CA TYR A 134 13.93 -5.24 4.96
C TYR A 134 12.73 -4.73 4.14
N ARG A 135 11.90 -3.86 4.73
CA ARG A 135 10.75 -3.26 4.08
C ARG A 135 11.16 -2.41 2.87
N ALA A 136 12.15 -1.54 3.04
CA ALA A 136 12.63 -0.66 1.98
C ALA A 136 13.24 -1.46 0.80
N LEU A 137 14.03 -2.50 1.08
CA LEU A 137 14.56 -3.39 0.04
C LEU A 137 13.45 -4.16 -0.69
N THR A 138 12.44 -4.63 0.03
CA THR A 138 11.31 -5.37 -0.54
C THR A 138 10.47 -4.46 -1.46
N ARG A 139 10.16 -3.23 -1.01
CA ARG A 139 9.50 -2.20 -1.82
C ARG A 139 10.29 -1.84 -3.06
N LEU A 140 11.60 -1.63 -2.93
CA LEU A 140 12.47 -1.34 -4.05
C LEU A 140 12.45 -2.48 -5.08
N GLY A 141 12.48 -3.73 -4.62
CA GLY A 141 12.34 -4.91 -5.47
C GLY A 141 11.00 -4.97 -6.19
N ALA A 142 9.90 -4.63 -5.51
CA ALA A 142 8.55 -4.59 -6.09
C ALA A 142 8.44 -3.51 -7.19
N VAL A 143 8.80 -2.25 -6.89
CA VAL A 143 8.79 -1.16 -7.87
C VAL A 143 9.66 -1.49 -9.07
N SER A 144 10.85 -2.05 -8.84
CA SER A 144 11.76 -2.44 -9.92
C SER A 144 11.13 -3.45 -10.89
N ARG A 145 10.35 -4.41 -10.39
CA ARG A 145 9.60 -5.36 -11.23
C ARG A 145 8.49 -4.67 -12.03
N HIS A 146 7.78 -3.72 -11.43
CA HIS A 146 6.74 -2.94 -12.11
C HIS A 146 7.33 -2.07 -13.23
N ILE A 147 8.45 -1.39 -12.98
CA ILE A 147 9.19 -0.63 -13.98
C ILE A 147 9.59 -1.53 -15.15
N GLN A 148 10.22 -2.68 -14.89
CA GLN A 148 10.60 -3.64 -15.96
C GLN A 148 9.40 -4.17 -16.76
N ALA A 149 8.24 -4.36 -16.12
CA ALA A 149 7.01 -4.72 -16.82
C ALA A 149 6.49 -3.56 -17.67
N GLY A 150 6.53 -2.33 -17.16
CA GLY A 150 6.15 -1.10 -17.87
C GLY A 150 7.02 -0.83 -19.08
N GLU A 151 8.34 -0.91 -18.94
CA GLU A 151 9.32 -0.78 -20.03
C GLU A 151 9.02 -1.75 -21.18
N ARG A 152 8.70 -3.00 -20.86
CA ARG A 152 8.30 -4.02 -21.86
C ARG A 152 7.02 -3.61 -22.60
N ARG A 153 6.01 -3.08 -21.90
CA ARG A 153 4.76 -2.60 -22.52
C ARG A 153 5.00 -1.39 -23.41
N VAL A 154 5.82 -0.43 -22.96
CA VAL A 154 6.22 0.74 -23.75
C VAL A 154 6.96 0.30 -25.01
N ALA A 155 7.90 -0.63 -24.93
CA ALA A 155 8.63 -1.16 -26.08
C ALA A 155 7.68 -1.81 -27.10
N GLN A 156 6.76 -2.67 -26.65
CA GLN A 156 5.75 -3.30 -27.50
C GLN A 156 4.82 -2.26 -28.16
N GLN A 157 4.38 -1.25 -27.41
CA GLN A 157 3.48 -0.22 -27.94
C GLN A 157 4.20 0.70 -28.95
N ARG A 158 5.47 1.04 -28.71
CA ARG A 158 6.31 1.77 -29.68
C ARG A 158 6.41 1.03 -31.01
N GLU A 159 6.61 -0.29 -30.99
CA GLU A 159 6.60 -1.10 -32.21
C GLU A 159 5.24 -1.05 -32.93
N ARG A 160 4.13 -1.12 -32.20
CA ARG A 160 2.78 -1.03 -32.78
C ARG A 160 2.57 0.33 -33.46
N VAL A 161 2.88 1.43 -32.77
CA VAL A 161 2.79 2.79 -33.34
C VAL A 161 3.64 2.90 -34.60
N ALA A 162 4.88 2.38 -34.58
CA ALA A 162 5.75 2.39 -35.75
C ALA A 162 5.17 1.60 -36.94
N ARG A 163 4.51 0.45 -36.69
CA ARG A 163 3.86 -0.38 -37.73
C ARG A 163 2.64 0.28 -38.37
N PHE A 164 1.92 1.14 -37.64
CA PHE A 164 0.71 1.80 -38.15
C PHE A 164 0.95 3.18 -38.77
N ARG A 165 2.22 3.62 -38.90
CA ARG A 165 2.58 4.86 -39.62
C ARG A 165 1.97 4.87 -41.03
N GLY A 166 0.92 5.67 -41.22
CA GLY A 166 0.13 5.78 -42.47
C GLY A 166 -1.39 5.61 -42.31
N MET A 167 -1.88 5.01 -41.21
CA MET A 167 -3.32 4.81 -40.96
C MET A 167 -3.86 5.77 -39.88
N ARG A 168 -4.37 6.94 -40.31
CA ARG A 168 -4.69 8.10 -39.44
C ARG A 168 -5.48 7.82 -38.16
N HIS A 169 -6.59 7.06 -38.21
CA HIS A 169 -7.44 6.88 -37.01
C HIS A 169 -6.86 5.88 -35.99
N SER A 170 -6.10 4.89 -36.42
CA SER A 170 -5.50 3.88 -35.51
C SER A 170 -4.19 4.35 -34.87
N LEU A 171 -3.54 5.35 -35.47
CA LEU A 171 -2.34 6.00 -34.92
C LEU A 171 -2.64 6.80 -33.67
N ASN A 172 -3.66 7.67 -33.68
CA ASN A 172 -3.94 8.57 -32.56
C ASN A 172 -4.17 7.81 -31.24
N LEU A 173 -5.05 6.80 -31.24
CA LEU A 173 -5.31 5.98 -30.04
C LEU A 173 -4.06 5.22 -29.57
N ALA A 174 -3.22 4.78 -30.50
CA ALA A 174 -1.99 4.06 -30.15
C ALA A 174 -0.92 4.99 -29.55
N GLU A 175 -0.86 6.24 -30.01
CA GLU A 175 0.00 7.31 -29.49
C GLU A 175 -0.48 7.79 -28.12
N GLU A 176 -1.79 8.02 -27.93
CA GLU A 176 -2.40 8.36 -26.63
C GLU A 176 -2.07 7.30 -25.57
N LEU A 177 -2.29 6.01 -25.88
CA LEU A 177 -1.95 4.92 -24.97
C LEU A 177 -0.43 4.86 -24.67
N LEU A 178 0.41 5.21 -25.64
CA LEU A 178 1.86 5.26 -25.42
C LEU A 178 2.24 6.38 -24.44
N GLU A 179 1.63 7.56 -24.59
CA GLU A 179 1.83 8.67 -23.66
C GLU A 179 1.37 8.33 -22.23
N GLU A 180 0.21 7.69 -22.07
CA GLU A 180 -0.27 7.22 -20.76
C GLU A 180 0.70 6.23 -20.10
N LEU A 181 1.24 5.29 -20.88
CA LEU A 181 2.22 4.32 -20.38
C LEU A 181 3.53 4.99 -19.98
N LEU A 182 4.01 5.98 -20.73
CA LEU A 182 5.22 6.75 -20.40
C LEU A 182 5.03 7.56 -19.12
N ASN A 183 3.90 8.24 -18.96
CA ASN A 183 3.57 8.98 -17.74
C ASN A 183 3.51 8.06 -16.52
N SER A 184 2.88 6.89 -16.67
CA SER A 184 2.82 5.87 -15.61
C SER A 184 4.21 5.35 -15.25
N LEU A 185 5.07 5.10 -16.23
CA LEU A 185 6.45 4.66 -16.00
C LEU A 185 7.28 5.72 -15.27
N SER A 186 7.17 6.99 -15.67
CA SER A 186 7.83 8.11 -14.99
C SER A 186 7.46 8.19 -13.52
N ALA A 187 6.17 8.04 -13.19
CA ALA A 187 5.71 8.06 -11.80
C ALA A 187 6.28 6.89 -10.96
N LEU A 188 6.48 5.72 -11.57
CA LEU A 188 7.13 4.59 -10.92
C LEU A 188 8.63 4.84 -10.69
N GLU A 189 9.31 5.48 -11.65
CA GLU A 189 10.72 5.86 -11.49
C GLU A 189 10.93 6.88 -10.37
N ASP A 190 10.05 7.88 -10.26
CA ASP A 190 10.05 8.82 -9.14
C ASP A 190 9.86 8.10 -7.79
N THR A 191 8.99 7.08 -7.78
CA THR A 191 8.75 6.28 -6.57
C THR A 191 9.98 5.44 -6.21
N ARG A 192 10.65 4.84 -7.20
CA ARG A 192 11.94 4.14 -7.00
C ARG A 192 12.99 5.08 -6.41
N ALA A 193 13.09 6.31 -6.91
CA ALA A 193 14.03 7.30 -6.41
C ALA A 193 13.78 7.63 -4.93
N LYS A 194 12.52 7.84 -4.53
CA LYS A 194 12.13 8.04 -3.12
C LYS A 194 12.56 6.89 -2.22
N PHE A 195 12.37 5.64 -2.66
CA PHE A 195 12.80 4.47 -1.87
C PHE A 195 14.33 4.33 -1.80
N LEU A 196 15.06 4.69 -2.85
CA LEU A 196 16.52 4.74 -2.79
C LEU A 196 17.01 5.81 -1.80
N ASP A 197 16.35 6.96 -1.73
CA ASP A 197 16.65 7.98 -0.75
C ASP A 197 16.31 7.55 0.69
N GLU A 198 15.15 6.89 0.89
CA GLU A 198 14.79 6.27 2.17
C GLU A 198 15.87 5.26 2.62
N LEU A 199 16.35 4.39 1.72
CA LEU A 199 17.43 3.45 2.01
C LEU A 199 18.72 4.14 2.43
N ARG A 200 19.10 5.24 1.75
CA ARG A 200 20.28 6.04 2.12
C ARG A 200 20.13 6.63 3.52
N LEU A 201 18.95 7.16 3.85
CA LEU A 201 18.66 7.74 5.16
C LEU A 201 18.68 6.70 6.27
N ILE A 202 18.09 5.51 6.01
CA ILE A 202 18.16 4.37 6.92
C ILE A 202 19.62 4.02 7.18
N GLN A 203 20.43 3.81 6.14
CA GLN A 203 21.85 3.48 6.26
C GLN A 203 22.67 4.53 7.01
N ALA A 204 22.30 5.80 6.90
CA ALA A 204 22.94 6.91 7.62
C ALA A 204 22.49 7.04 9.10
N GLY A 205 21.50 6.26 9.54
CA GLY A 205 20.93 6.33 10.90
C GLY A 205 20.06 7.58 11.14
N ALA A 206 19.55 8.21 10.08
CA ALA A 206 18.87 9.50 10.12
C ALA A 206 17.33 9.40 10.21
N LEU A 207 16.77 8.21 10.43
CA LEU A 207 15.33 7.90 10.43
C LEU A 207 14.89 7.11 11.66
#